data_AF-A0A162KBA8-F1
#
_entry.id   AF-A0A162KBA8-F1
#
_cell.length_a   1.000
_cell.length_b   1.000
_cell.length_c   1.000
_cell.angle_alpha   90.00
_cell.angle_beta   90.00
_cell.angle_gamma   90.00
#
_symmetry.space_group_name_H-M   'P 1'
#
loop_
_entity.id
_entity.type
_entity.pdbx_description
1 polymer ?
#
loop_
_entity_poly.entity_id
_entity_poly.type
_entity_poly.pdbx_seq_one_letter_code
_entity_poly.pdbx_strand_id
1 'polypeptide(L)'
;MNGNQPTAVLDIDLHDLWYKLIQVAKITPADEADADRIVAQVIRIRELGDLCRHAAPQDTNIDSQKDIRKEVAITSSGARMWTDLPFLVQDLRAAWTNSLYTMTTKERENLSGITARLSGGNVCGARMTSCALILFQAALETQRPILQHDKPISDGVEEKIAVQDLMPAVFTWLYWGSYKIWQLCAREPFQVDAELYAMDEHWAEVGELATARGVMEVGFNRERMCFWMSRLKEIAEATQGKDDDFAEKCRWCANLLGQWDCTMGGRTAE
;
A
#
# COMPACT_ATOMS: atom_id res chain seq x y z
N MET A 1 1.75 16.27 38.25
CA MET A 1 1.12 15.12 37.56
C MET A 1 0.73 15.61 36.18
N ASN A 2 1.33 15.02 35.15
CA ASN A 2 1.53 15.61 33.82
C ASN A 2 0.28 15.53 32.94
N GLY A 3 -0.15 16.68 32.40
CA GLY A 3 -1.29 16.82 31.47
C GLY A 3 -1.08 16.27 30.04
N ASN A 4 -0.05 15.45 29.81
CA ASN A 4 0.25 14.84 28.50
C ASN A 4 -0.28 13.40 28.33
N GLN A 5 -0.95 12.84 29.34
CA GLN A 5 -1.47 11.47 29.29
C GLN A 5 -2.65 11.22 28.32
N PRO A 6 -3.56 12.17 28.02
CA PRO A 6 -4.73 11.88 27.20
C PRO A 6 -4.40 11.48 25.75
N THR A 7 -3.40 12.13 25.14
CA THR A 7 -3.06 11.91 23.73
C THR A 7 -2.38 10.57 23.50
N ALA A 8 -1.54 10.12 24.42
CA ALA A 8 -0.84 8.83 24.30
C ALA A 8 -1.81 7.63 24.38
N VAL A 9 -2.87 7.73 25.18
CA VAL A 9 -3.91 6.68 25.25
C VAL A 9 -4.68 6.59 23.93
N LEU A 10 -5.00 7.74 23.32
CA LEU A 10 -5.68 7.78 22.03
C LEU A 10 -4.83 7.18 20.89
N ASP A 11 -3.52 7.40 20.90
CA ASP A 11 -2.63 6.79 19.91
C ASP A 11 -2.64 5.25 20.03
N ILE A 12 -2.66 4.71 21.25
CA ILE A 12 -2.78 3.25 21.49
C ILE A 12 -4.10 2.72 20.93
N ASP A 13 -5.22 3.41 21.19
CA ASP A 13 -6.53 3.01 20.69
C ASP A 13 -6.60 3.03 19.15
N LEU A 14 -5.92 3.99 18.51
CA LEU A 14 -5.81 4.06 17.05
C LEU A 14 -4.98 2.91 16.48
N HIS A 15 -3.84 2.57 17.09
CA HIS A 15 -3.06 1.40 16.71
C HIS A 15 -3.86 0.09 16.87
N ASP A 16 -4.63 -0.07 17.95
CA ASP A 16 -5.51 -1.23 18.15
C ASP A 16 -6.62 -1.30 17.08
N LEU A 17 -7.19 -0.15 16.71
CA LEU A 17 -8.17 -0.06 15.62
C LEU A 17 -7.56 -0.52 14.28
N TRP A 18 -6.36 -0.04 13.93
CA TRP A 18 -5.70 -0.44 12.68
C TRP A 18 -5.24 -1.89 12.70
N TYR A 19 -4.76 -2.37 13.85
CA TYR A 19 -4.47 -3.79 14.04
C TYR A 19 -5.71 -4.65 13.78
N LYS A 20 -6.87 -4.29 14.34
CA LYS A 20 -8.14 -5.00 14.08
C LYS A 20 -8.53 -4.95 12.61
N LEU A 21 -8.42 -3.79 11.96
CA LEU A 21 -8.65 -3.65 10.52
C LEU A 21 -7.75 -4.59 9.72
N ILE A 22 -6.46 -4.68 10.06
CA ILE A 22 -5.49 -5.57 9.40
C ILE A 22 -5.87 -7.04 9.60
N GLN A 23 -6.27 -7.45 10.81
CA GLN A 23 -6.68 -8.83 11.07
C GLN A 23 -7.95 -9.19 10.29
N VAL A 24 -8.95 -8.30 10.26
CA VAL A 24 -10.14 -8.47 9.43
C VAL A 24 -9.75 -8.56 7.95
N ALA A 25 -8.83 -7.70 7.50
CA ALA A 25 -8.40 -7.69 6.12
C ALA A 25 -7.71 -8.97 5.66
N LYS A 26 -7.04 -9.70 6.56
CA LYS A 26 -6.42 -10.98 6.25
C LYS A 26 -7.44 -12.11 6.06
N ILE A 27 -8.59 -12.04 6.71
CA ILE A 27 -9.62 -13.10 6.67
C ILE A 27 -10.77 -12.82 5.70
N THR A 28 -10.99 -11.55 5.31
CA THR A 28 -12.02 -11.19 4.33
C THR A 28 -11.55 -11.49 2.90
N PRO A 29 -12.24 -12.36 2.14
CA PRO A 29 -11.86 -12.68 0.77
C PRO A 29 -11.78 -11.45 -0.14
N ALA A 30 -10.71 -11.35 -0.92
CA ALA A 30 -10.46 -10.19 -1.80
C ALA A 30 -11.49 -10.01 -2.92
N ASP A 31 -12.24 -11.05 -3.27
CA ASP A 31 -13.24 -11.12 -4.33
C ASP A 31 -14.68 -10.92 -3.83
N GLU A 32 -14.88 -10.81 -2.51
CA GLU A 32 -16.20 -10.61 -1.91
C GLU A 32 -16.53 -9.12 -1.68
N ALA A 33 -17.83 -8.80 -1.74
CA ALA A 33 -18.34 -7.45 -1.51
C ALA A 33 -18.04 -6.91 -0.09
N ASP A 34 -17.73 -7.79 0.86
CA ASP A 34 -17.32 -7.39 2.21
C ASP A 34 -16.00 -6.62 2.22
N ALA A 35 -15.08 -6.89 1.28
CA ALA A 35 -13.86 -6.11 1.13
C ALA A 35 -14.18 -4.66 0.73
N ASP A 36 -15.12 -4.45 -0.19
CA ASP A 36 -15.57 -3.12 -0.59
C ASP A 36 -16.29 -2.40 0.55
N ARG A 37 -17.08 -3.13 1.35
CA ARG A 37 -17.78 -2.58 2.52
C ARG A 37 -16.80 -2.06 3.58
N ILE A 38 -15.73 -2.79 3.85
CA ILE A 38 -14.67 -2.36 4.79
C ILE A 38 -14.00 -1.09 4.26
N VAL A 39 -13.60 -1.06 2.99
CA VAL A 39 -12.97 0.10 2.36
C VAL A 39 -13.89 1.33 2.41
N ALA A 40 -15.17 1.16 2.10
CA ALA A 40 -16.17 2.21 2.16
C ALA A 40 -16.37 2.76 3.58
N GLN A 41 -16.23 1.92 4.62
CA GLN A 41 -16.27 2.38 6.01
C GLN A 41 -15.06 3.25 6.37
N VAL A 42 -13.85 2.87 5.94
CA VAL A 42 -12.64 3.68 6.17
C VAL A 42 -12.74 5.03 5.46
N ILE A 43 -13.20 5.04 4.20
CA ILE A 43 -13.46 6.27 3.46
C ILE A 43 -14.50 7.12 4.18
N ARG A 44 -15.63 6.52 4.59
CA ARG A 44 -16.68 7.25 5.32
C ARG A 44 -16.17 7.89 6.59
N ILE A 45 -15.35 7.17 7.38
CA ILE A 45 -14.73 7.70 8.60
C ILE A 45 -13.90 8.93 8.26
N ARG A 46 -13.07 8.87 7.22
CA ARG A 46 -12.28 10.01 6.75
C ARG A 46 -13.14 11.22 6.38
N GLU A 47 -14.27 10.98 5.71
CA GLU A 47 -15.20 12.03 5.29
C GLU A 47 -16.05 12.61 6.44
N LEU A 48 -16.00 12.05 7.66
CA LEU A 48 -16.64 12.68 8.83
C LEU A 48 -15.96 14.00 9.23
N GLY A 49 -14.74 14.24 8.73
CA GLY A 49 -13.97 15.45 9.00
C GLY A 49 -13.44 15.52 10.43
N ASP A 50 -13.09 16.73 10.85
CA ASP A 50 -12.34 16.93 12.09
C ASP A 50 -13.20 16.63 13.33
N LEU A 51 -12.70 15.71 14.17
CA LEU A 51 -13.29 15.45 15.47
C LEU A 51 -13.07 16.67 16.37
N CYS A 52 -14.13 17.43 16.63
CA CYS A 52 -14.06 18.67 17.39
C CYS A 52 -14.83 18.56 18.70
N ARG A 53 -14.31 19.19 19.75
CA ARG A 53 -15.10 19.54 20.94
C ARG A 53 -15.21 21.04 21.10
N HIS A 54 -16.29 21.49 21.74
CA HIS A 54 -16.42 22.89 22.13
C HIS A 54 -15.45 23.18 23.28
N ALA A 55 -14.59 24.18 23.14
CA ALA A 55 -13.77 24.64 24.25
C ALA A 55 -14.67 25.24 25.34
N ALA A 56 -14.34 25.01 26.60
CA ALA A 56 -15.02 25.68 27.70
C ALA A 56 -14.82 27.21 27.55
N PRO A 57 -15.85 28.03 27.79
CA PRO A 57 -15.69 29.47 27.77
C PRO A 57 -14.60 29.85 28.80
N GLN A 58 -13.55 30.52 28.35
CA GLN A 58 -12.62 31.15 29.28
C GLN A 58 -13.36 32.33 29.91
N ASP A 59 -13.42 32.37 31.24
CA ASP A 59 -13.93 33.50 32.03
C ASP A 59 -13.11 34.75 31.73
N THR A 60 -13.45 35.43 30.64
CA THR A 60 -13.00 36.78 30.34
C THR A 60 -14.25 37.55 29.98
N ASN A 61 -14.70 38.35 30.95
CA ASN A 61 -15.64 39.44 30.72
C ASN A 61 -15.23 40.17 29.45
N ILE A 62 -16.12 40.26 28.46
CA ILE A 62 -16.40 41.41 27.59
C ILE A 62 -17.32 40.93 26.44
N ASP A 63 -18.35 41.73 26.16
CA ASP A 63 -19.37 41.60 25.12
C ASP A 63 -18.80 41.59 23.69
N SER A 64 -18.03 40.57 23.33
CA SER A 64 -17.59 40.32 21.97
C SER A 64 -18.13 38.97 21.53
N GLN A 65 -18.96 39.02 20.50
CA GLN A 65 -19.49 37.91 19.70
C GLN A 65 -18.76 36.59 19.95
N LYS A 66 -19.42 35.67 20.66
CA LYS A 66 -18.88 34.36 21.07
C LYS A 66 -18.42 33.56 19.86
N ASP A 67 -17.16 33.74 19.47
CA ASP A 67 -16.47 32.81 18.60
C ASP A 67 -16.32 31.52 19.42
N ILE A 68 -17.18 30.54 19.12
CA ILE A 68 -17.12 29.23 19.75
C ILE A 68 -15.81 28.59 19.31
N ARG A 69 -14.77 28.71 20.14
CA ARG A 69 -13.47 28.10 19.89
C ARG A 69 -13.66 26.58 19.84
N LYS A 70 -13.47 25.99 18.67
CA LYS A 70 -13.48 24.54 18.47
C LYS A 70 -12.08 24.00 18.69
N GLU A 71 -11.93 23.04 19.59
CA GLU A 71 -10.70 22.27 19.75
C GLU A 71 -10.77 21.03 18.88
N VAL A 72 -9.87 20.92 17.91
CA VAL A 72 -9.73 19.75 17.03
C VAL A 72 -8.90 18.69 17.77
N ALA A 73 -9.34 17.43 17.70
CA ALA A 73 -8.58 16.31 18.24
C ALA A 73 -7.36 16.03 17.35
N ILE A 74 -6.19 16.19 17.95
CA ILE A 74 -4.87 16.04 17.30
C ILE A 74 -4.07 14.99 18.07
N THR A 75 -3.46 14.05 17.36
CA THR A 75 -2.61 13.00 17.92
C THR A 75 -1.24 13.53 18.36
N SER A 76 -0.41 12.70 19.00
CA SER A 76 0.94 13.12 19.39
C SER A 76 1.83 13.48 18.19
N SER A 77 1.52 12.90 17.02
CA SER A 77 2.17 13.20 15.73
C SER A 77 1.70 14.50 15.08
N GLY A 78 0.75 15.23 15.68
CA GLY A 78 0.21 16.46 15.11
C GLY A 78 -0.85 16.27 14.02
N ALA A 79 -1.30 15.03 13.79
CA ALA A 79 -2.28 14.68 12.76
C ALA A 79 -3.72 14.70 13.28
N ARG A 80 -4.68 15.01 12.39
CA ARG A 80 -6.12 15.01 12.70
C ARG A 80 -6.67 13.60 12.57
N MET A 81 -7.39 13.15 13.59
CA MET A 81 -7.76 11.75 13.76
C MET A 81 -8.47 11.13 12.55
N TRP A 82 -9.57 11.73 12.06
CA TRP A 82 -10.35 11.13 10.97
C TRP A 82 -9.86 11.55 9.60
N THR A 83 -9.54 12.83 9.43
CA THR A 83 -9.15 13.37 8.12
C THR A 83 -7.82 12.80 7.62
N ASP A 84 -6.84 12.65 8.53
CA ASP A 84 -5.48 12.25 8.16
C ASP A 84 -5.22 10.74 8.37
N LEU A 85 -6.10 10.05 9.10
CA LEU A 85 -6.00 8.63 9.48
C LEU A 85 -4.59 8.27 9.99
N PRO A 86 -4.13 8.89 11.09
CA PRO A 86 -2.78 8.73 11.59
C PRO A 86 -2.49 7.26 11.90
N PHE A 87 -1.24 6.86 11.69
CA PHE A 87 -0.72 5.50 11.92
C PHE A 87 -1.22 4.40 10.97
N LEU A 88 -2.34 4.58 10.26
CA LEU A 88 -2.91 3.55 9.39
C LEU A 88 -1.90 2.98 8.38
N VAL A 89 -1.22 3.85 7.64
CA VAL A 89 -0.22 3.43 6.66
C VAL A 89 1.01 2.81 7.33
N GLN A 90 1.44 3.37 8.46
CA GLN A 90 2.58 2.84 9.21
C GLN A 90 2.31 1.41 9.67
N ASP A 91 1.14 1.14 10.24
CA ASP A 91 0.76 -0.17 10.75
C ASP A 91 0.55 -1.17 9.61
N LEU A 92 -0.03 -0.75 8.48
CA LEU A 92 -0.15 -1.59 7.28
C LEU A 92 1.22 -1.97 6.72
N ARG A 93 2.14 -1.00 6.61
CA ARG A 93 3.51 -1.27 6.17
C ARG A 93 4.25 -2.19 7.13
N ALA A 94 4.07 -2.01 8.44
CA ALA A 94 4.63 -2.90 9.45
C ALA A 94 4.06 -4.32 9.32
N ALA A 95 2.76 -4.46 9.07
CA ALA A 95 2.13 -5.76 8.84
C ALA A 95 2.66 -6.45 7.57
N TRP A 96 2.85 -5.72 6.48
CA TRP A 96 3.51 -6.25 5.29
C TRP A 96 4.95 -6.65 5.60
N THR A 97 5.77 -5.74 6.13
CA THR A 97 7.21 -6.00 6.38
C THR A 97 7.43 -7.15 7.35
N ASN A 98 6.72 -7.17 8.48
CA ASN A 98 6.95 -8.12 9.57
C ASN A 98 6.26 -9.47 9.36
N SER A 99 5.24 -9.55 8.50
CA SER A 99 4.44 -10.77 8.35
C SER A 99 4.34 -11.28 6.92
N LEU A 100 5.01 -10.66 5.93
CA LEU A 100 4.94 -11.09 4.53
C LEU A 100 5.18 -12.59 4.38
N TYR A 101 6.21 -13.10 5.08
CA TYR A 101 6.64 -14.49 4.99
C TYR A 101 5.95 -15.44 5.98
N THR A 102 5.25 -14.92 6.98
CA THR A 102 4.50 -15.74 7.96
C THR A 102 3.02 -15.88 7.62
N MET A 103 2.48 -14.95 6.84
CA MET A 103 1.13 -15.06 6.28
C MET A 103 1.02 -16.25 5.33
N THR A 104 -0.16 -16.83 5.26
CA THR A 104 -0.54 -17.77 4.20
C THR A 104 -0.71 -17.02 2.87
N THR A 105 -0.70 -17.76 1.76
CA THR A 105 -0.97 -17.20 0.42
C THR A 105 -2.32 -16.47 0.37
N LYS A 106 -3.35 -17.02 1.03
CA LYS A 106 -4.69 -16.41 1.06
C LYS A 106 -4.74 -15.14 1.91
N GLU A 107 -4.07 -15.11 3.06
CA GLU A 107 -4.01 -13.89 3.88
C GLU A 107 -3.28 -12.75 3.17
N ARG A 108 -2.21 -13.05 2.43
CA ARG A 108 -1.53 -12.05 1.57
C ARG A 108 -2.47 -11.51 0.48
N GLU A 109 -3.19 -12.40 -0.19
CA GLU A 109 -4.17 -12.04 -1.23
C GLU A 109 -5.27 -11.12 -0.67
N ASN A 110 -5.85 -11.50 0.46
CA ASN A 110 -6.92 -10.76 1.12
C ASN A 110 -6.46 -9.38 1.59
N LEU A 111 -5.29 -9.31 2.27
CA LEU A 111 -4.71 -8.04 2.70
C LEU A 111 -4.39 -7.14 1.51
N SER A 112 -3.89 -7.71 0.41
CA SER A 112 -3.71 -7.00 -0.85
C SER A 112 -5.02 -6.41 -1.38
N GLY A 113 -6.11 -7.20 -1.37
CA GLY A 113 -7.42 -6.76 -1.83
C GLY A 113 -7.92 -5.49 -1.15
N ILE A 114 -7.76 -5.39 0.16
CA ILE A 114 -8.19 -4.19 0.90
C ILE A 114 -7.20 -3.04 0.74
N THR A 115 -5.91 -3.29 0.83
CA THR A 115 -4.89 -2.23 0.70
C THR A 115 -4.87 -1.60 -0.70
N ALA A 116 -5.07 -2.40 -1.74
CA ALA A 116 -5.18 -1.93 -3.12
C ALA A 116 -6.41 -1.06 -3.35
N ARG A 117 -7.56 -1.44 -2.78
CA ARG A 117 -8.79 -0.64 -2.85
C ARG A 117 -8.69 0.66 -2.05
N LEU A 118 -8.08 0.64 -0.86
CA LEU A 118 -7.80 1.87 -0.10
C LEU A 118 -6.92 2.83 -0.92
N SER A 119 -5.88 2.30 -1.57
CA SER A 119 -5.02 3.04 -2.48
C SER A 119 -5.81 3.60 -3.69
N GLY A 120 -6.67 2.79 -4.31
CA GLY A 120 -7.55 3.20 -5.41
C GLY A 120 -8.54 4.30 -5.01
N GLY A 121 -9.05 4.26 -3.77
CA GLY A 121 -9.89 5.30 -3.16
C GLY A 121 -9.10 6.53 -2.68
N ASN A 122 -7.80 6.61 -2.98
CA ASN A 122 -6.90 7.70 -2.58
C ASN A 122 -6.83 7.93 -1.04
N VAL A 123 -7.11 6.90 -0.25
CA VAL A 123 -6.96 6.95 1.21
C VAL A 123 -5.47 7.08 1.53
N CYS A 124 -5.10 8.13 2.25
CA CYS A 124 -3.70 8.46 2.57
C CYS A 124 -2.77 8.61 1.35
N GLY A 125 -3.30 8.87 0.15
CA GLY A 125 -2.52 9.21 -1.05
C GLY A 125 -1.50 8.16 -1.46
N ALA A 126 -0.33 8.61 -1.94
CA ALA A 126 0.76 7.73 -2.41
C ALA A 126 1.31 6.81 -1.30
N ARG A 127 1.11 7.20 -0.03
CA ARG A 127 1.60 6.47 1.14
C ARG A 127 0.95 5.11 1.26
N MET A 128 -0.35 5.02 0.99
CA MET A 128 -1.06 3.73 0.98
C MET A 128 -0.53 2.82 -0.14
N THR A 129 -0.27 3.38 -1.32
CA THR A 129 0.26 2.63 -2.46
C THR A 129 1.66 2.09 -2.19
N SER A 130 2.45 2.73 -1.32
CA SER A 130 3.80 2.26 -0.94
C SER A 130 3.82 0.83 -0.35
N CYS A 131 2.71 0.33 0.18
CA CYS A 131 2.57 -1.07 0.61
C CYS A 131 2.78 -2.06 -0.55
N ALA A 132 2.39 -1.68 -1.77
CA ALA A 132 2.60 -2.51 -2.96
C ALA A 132 4.08 -2.74 -3.26
N LEU A 133 4.94 -1.76 -2.95
CA LEU A 133 6.38 -1.89 -3.20
C LEU A 133 7.04 -2.96 -2.33
N ILE A 134 6.60 -3.13 -1.08
CA ILE A 134 7.11 -4.21 -0.21
C ILE A 134 6.81 -5.56 -0.85
N LEU A 135 5.58 -5.74 -1.35
CA LEU A 135 5.18 -6.96 -2.02
C LEU A 135 5.90 -7.15 -3.37
N PHE A 136 6.02 -6.10 -4.18
CA PHE A 136 6.62 -6.18 -5.52
C PHE A 136 8.12 -6.39 -5.44
N GLN A 137 8.79 -5.75 -4.47
CA GLN A 137 10.18 -6.03 -4.18
C GLN A 137 10.38 -7.52 -3.90
N ALA A 138 9.61 -8.07 -2.96
CA ALA A 138 9.72 -9.48 -2.61
C ALA A 138 9.36 -10.42 -3.79
N ALA A 139 8.26 -10.16 -4.51
CA ALA A 139 7.75 -11.08 -5.52
C ALA A 139 8.43 -10.97 -6.88
N LEU A 140 8.84 -9.76 -7.28
CA LEU A 140 9.33 -9.47 -8.64
C LEU A 140 10.81 -9.07 -8.65
N GLU A 141 11.33 -8.46 -7.59
CA GLU A 141 12.69 -7.89 -7.58
C GLU A 141 13.70 -8.71 -6.77
N THR A 142 13.25 -9.71 -5.99
CA THR A 142 14.13 -10.63 -5.26
C THR A 142 14.24 -11.97 -6.00
N GLN A 143 15.44 -12.54 -6.03
CA GLN A 143 15.71 -13.84 -6.63
C GLN A 143 15.08 -14.96 -5.78
N ARG A 144 14.14 -15.70 -6.38
CA ARG A 144 13.36 -16.76 -5.70
C ARG A 144 13.01 -17.90 -6.67
N PRO A 145 12.73 -19.11 -6.15
CA PRO A 145 12.12 -20.18 -6.95
C PRO A 145 10.81 -19.69 -7.56
N ILE A 146 10.54 -20.00 -8.84
CA ILE A 146 9.33 -19.52 -9.50
C ILE A 146 8.13 -20.36 -9.04
N LEU A 147 8.27 -21.69 -9.14
CA LEU A 147 7.26 -22.67 -8.77
C LEU A 147 7.62 -23.33 -7.43
N GLN A 148 6.62 -23.81 -6.69
CA GLN A 148 6.84 -24.45 -5.38
C GLN A 148 7.75 -25.69 -5.42
N HIS A 149 7.82 -26.37 -6.56
CA HIS A 149 8.65 -27.57 -6.76
C HIS A 149 10.06 -27.25 -7.28
N ASP A 150 10.35 -25.99 -7.60
CA ASP A 150 11.70 -25.58 -8.00
C ASP A 150 12.65 -25.70 -6.79
N LYS A 151 13.92 -25.99 -7.06
CA LYS A 151 14.92 -26.09 -5.99
C LYS A 151 15.12 -24.72 -5.32
N PRO A 152 15.18 -24.67 -3.97
CA PRO A 152 15.47 -23.43 -3.27
C PRO A 152 16.86 -22.92 -3.63
N ILE A 153 17.02 -21.59 -3.61
CA ILE A 153 18.25 -20.91 -4.01
C ILE A 153 19.24 -20.86 -2.84
N SER A 154 18.74 -20.74 -1.60
CA SER A 154 19.48 -21.05 -0.36
C SER A 154 18.56 -21.53 0.78
N ASP A 155 19.13 -21.79 1.96
CA ASP A 155 18.44 -22.38 3.11
C ASP A 155 17.58 -21.38 3.93
N GLY A 156 17.62 -20.09 3.61
CA GLY A 156 16.87 -19.03 4.30
C GLY A 156 15.35 -19.19 4.21
N VAL A 157 14.61 -18.87 5.28
CA VAL A 157 13.13 -18.99 5.32
C VAL A 157 12.47 -18.05 4.31
N GLU A 158 13.00 -16.83 4.15
CA GLU A 158 12.47 -15.87 3.18
C GLU A 158 12.60 -16.43 1.75
N GLU A 159 13.72 -17.05 1.40
CA GLU A 159 13.99 -17.60 0.07
C GLU A 159 13.26 -18.92 -0.25
N LYS A 160 12.54 -19.50 0.73
CA LYS A 160 11.71 -20.70 0.53
C LYS A 160 10.34 -20.40 -0.07
N ILE A 161 9.84 -19.17 0.05
CA ILE A 161 8.54 -18.82 -0.54
C ILE A 161 8.73 -18.61 -2.04
N ALA A 162 8.09 -19.46 -2.83
CA ALA A 162 8.11 -19.36 -4.28
C ALA A 162 7.35 -18.11 -4.74
N VAL A 163 7.73 -17.59 -5.91
CA VAL A 163 7.01 -16.48 -6.56
C VAL A 163 5.52 -16.83 -6.71
N GLN A 164 5.21 -18.08 -7.06
CA GLN A 164 3.84 -18.61 -7.16
C GLN A 164 2.98 -18.34 -5.91
N ASP A 165 3.57 -18.33 -4.70
CA ASP A 165 2.85 -18.11 -3.43
C ASP A 165 2.66 -16.63 -3.08
N LEU A 166 3.40 -15.73 -3.74
CA LEU A 166 3.26 -14.27 -3.58
C LEU A 166 2.34 -13.68 -4.66
N MET A 167 2.27 -14.33 -5.82
CA MET A 167 1.58 -13.80 -6.99
C MET A 167 0.07 -13.58 -6.85
N PRO A 168 -0.71 -14.36 -6.09
CA PRO A 168 -2.13 -14.05 -5.87
C PRO A 168 -2.32 -12.64 -5.26
N ALA A 169 -1.44 -12.24 -4.35
CA ALA A 169 -1.44 -10.89 -3.80
C ALA A 169 -0.98 -9.85 -4.82
N VAL A 170 0.02 -10.15 -5.66
CA VAL A 170 0.45 -9.22 -6.73
C VAL A 170 -0.68 -8.99 -7.74
N PHE A 171 -1.33 -10.06 -8.18
CA PHE A 171 -2.48 -10.02 -9.08
C PHE A 171 -3.60 -9.16 -8.49
N THR A 172 -3.95 -9.40 -7.23
CA THR A 172 -5.01 -8.66 -6.54
C THR A 172 -4.67 -7.16 -6.43
N TRP A 173 -3.41 -6.83 -6.12
CA TRP A 173 -2.94 -5.45 -6.10
C TRP A 173 -3.06 -4.77 -7.46
N LEU A 174 -2.66 -5.45 -8.53
CA LEU A 174 -2.74 -4.92 -9.88
C LEU A 174 -4.19 -4.79 -10.35
N TYR A 175 -5.04 -5.76 -10.06
CA TYR A 175 -6.46 -5.72 -10.41
C TYR A 175 -7.16 -4.48 -9.83
N TRP A 176 -6.98 -4.20 -8.55
CA TRP A 176 -7.67 -3.09 -7.87
C TRP A 176 -6.89 -1.77 -7.87
N GLY A 177 -5.57 -1.80 -8.05
CA GLY A 177 -4.68 -0.66 -7.79
C GLY A 177 -3.72 -0.31 -8.92
N SER A 178 -3.72 -1.03 -10.06
CA SER A 178 -2.76 -0.78 -11.16
C SER A 178 -2.77 0.65 -11.68
N TYR A 179 -3.94 1.29 -11.79
CA TYR A 179 -4.04 2.71 -12.19
C TYR A 179 -3.24 3.62 -11.26
N LYS A 180 -3.31 3.39 -9.94
CA LYS A 180 -2.61 4.23 -8.96
C LYS A 180 -1.10 4.02 -9.03
N ILE A 181 -0.66 2.77 -9.22
CA ILE A 181 0.75 2.43 -9.43
C ILE A 181 1.27 3.12 -10.69
N TRP A 182 0.56 2.98 -11.81
CA TRP A 182 0.88 3.67 -13.07
C TRP A 182 0.95 5.19 -12.87
N GLN A 183 -0.06 5.78 -12.22
CA GLN A 183 -0.11 7.23 -11.97
C GLN A 183 1.12 7.70 -11.19
N LEU A 184 1.62 6.92 -10.24
CA LEU A 184 2.81 7.26 -9.46
C LEU A 184 4.10 7.08 -10.28
N CYS A 185 4.19 6.03 -11.11
CA CYS A 185 5.36 5.76 -11.96
C CYS A 185 5.47 6.67 -13.20
N ALA A 186 4.34 7.18 -13.69
CA ALA A 186 4.27 8.03 -14.90
C ALA A 186 4.43 9.53 -14.60
N ARG A 187 4.54 9.94 -13.32
CA ARG A 187 4.74 11.34 -12.94
C ARG A 187 6.11 11.83 -13.44
N GLU A 188 6.09 12.97 -14.12
CA GLU A 188 7.31 13.72 -14.40
C GLU A 188 7.95 14.15 -13.07
N PRO A 189 9.29 14.05 -12.91
CA PRO A 189 10.01 14.38 -11.67
C PRO A 189 9.74 15.79 -11.11
N PHE A 190 9.18 16.68 -11.94
CA PHE A 190 8.94 18.09 -11.62
C PHE A 190 7.57 18.37 -10.97
N GLN A 191 6.65 17.40 -10.91
CA GLN A 191 5.43 17.53 -10.09
C GLN A 191 5.68 17.05 -8.67
N VAL A 192 6.38 17.92 -7.94
CA VAL A 192 6.75 17.77 -6.54
C VAL A 192 5.50 17.94 -5.67
N ASP A 193 4.79 16.87 -5.35
CA ASP A 193 3.93 16.87 -4.16
C ASP A 193 4.87 16.93 -2.94
N ALA A 194 4.71 17.93 -2.07
CA ALA A 194 5.45 18.02 -0.81
C ALA A 194 5.30 16.74 0.06
N GLU A 195 4.23 15.97 -0.17
CA GLU A 195 3.99 14.66 0.45
C GLU A 195 5.00 13.57 0.03
N LEU A 196 5.61 13.66 -1.16
CA LEU A 196 6.62 12.70 -1.63
C LEU A 196 8.00 12.96 -0.99
N TYR A 197 8.36 14.22 -0.76
CA TYR A 197 9.65 14.60 -0.13
C TYR A 197 9.70 14.32 1.37
N ALA A 198 8.56 14.29 2.06
CA ALA A 198 8.50 13.90 3.47
C ALA A 198 8.69 12.39 3.70
N MET A 199 8.86 11.59 2.64
CA MET A 199 8.69 10.13 2.68
C MET A 199 9.89 9.31 2.23
N ASP A 200 11.01 9.96 1.91
CA ASP A 200 12.19 9.32 1.32
C ASP A 200 12.78 8.20 2.21
N GLU A 201 12.76 8.35 3.54
CA GLU A 201 13.34 7.36 4.47
C GLU A 201 12.61 6.00 4.55
N HIS A 202 11.42 5.84 3.94
CA HIS A 202 10.60 4.64 4.11
C HIS A 202 10.14 4.02 2.78
N TRP A 203 10.69 4.40 1.62
CA TRP A 203 10.37 3.66 0.41
C TRP A 203 10.94 2.25 0.48
N ALA A 204 10.24 1.26 -0.08
CA ALA A 204 10.85 -0.06 -0.18
C ALA A 204 12.02 0.04 -1.16
N GLU A 205 13.18 -0.39 -0.71
CA GLU A 205 14.41 -0.46 -1.50
C GLU A 205 14.19 -1.20 -2.81
N VAL A 206 15.07 -0.97 -3.79
CA VAL A 206 15.05 -1.72 -5.04
C VAL A 206 15.66 -3.10 -4.80
N GLY A 207 14.96 -4.16 -5.20
CA GLY A 207 15.45 -5.52 -5.06
C GLY A 207 16.57 -5.84 -6.06
N GLU A 208 17.37 -6.85 -5.72
CA GLU A 208 18.60 -7.22 -6.42
C GLU A 208 18.43 -7.43 -7.93
N LEU A 209 17.30 -8.01 -8.37
CA LEU A 209 17.03 -8.27 -9.79
C LEU A 209 16.81 -6.99 -10.58
N ALA A 210 16.13 -6.01 -9.97
CA ALA A 210 15.90 -4.72 -10.59
C ALA A 210 17.19 -3.88 -10.63
N THR A 211 17.94 -3.88 -9.53
CA THR A 211 19.26 -3.23 -9.45
C THR A 211 20.23 -3.81 -10.48
N ALA A 212 20.25 -5.13 -10.67
CA ALA A 212 21.08 -5.80 -11.67
C ALA A 212 20.74 -5.39 -13.12
N ARG A 213 19.54 -4.83 -13.36
CA ARG A 213 19.11 -4.27 -14.66
C ARG A 213 19.19 -2.75 -14.73
N GLY A 214 19.86 -2.12 -13.77
CA GLY A 214 20.14 -0.69 -13.78
C GLY A 214 19.02 0.18 -13.20
N VAL A 215 18.02 -0.38 -12.52
CA VAL A 215 17.04 0.42 -11.76
C VAL A 215 17.72 0.94 -10.51
N MET A 216 17.97 2.24 -10.43
CA MET A 216 18.73 2.87 -9.33
C MET A 216 17.85 3.68 -8.37
N GLU A 217 16.75 4.24 -8.85
CA GLU A 217 15.89 5.11 -8.06
C GLU A 217 14.92 4.31 -7.18
N VAL A 218 14.83 4.68 -5.91
CA VAL A 218 13.87 4.10 -4.97
C VAL A 218 12.44 4.57 -5.29
N GLY A 219 11.47 3.77 -4.83
CA GLY A 219 10.06 4.09 -4.96
C GLY A 219 9.44 3.88 -6.34
N PHE A 220 8.38 4.64 -6.65
CA PHE A 220 7.65 4.51 -7.92
C PHE A 220 8.32 5.36 -8.99
N ASN A 221 8.84 4.71 -10.02
CA ASN A 221 9.40 5.36 -11.20
C ASN A 221 9.17 4.48 -12.44
N ARG A 222 9.37 5.08 -13.61
CA ARG A 222 9.08 4.43 -14.89
C ARG A 222 9.99 3.23 -15.16
N GLU A 223 11.26 3.31 -14.81
CA GLU A 223 12.24 2.24 -15.00
C GLU A 223 11.85 0.99 -14.20
N ARG A 224 11.50 1.18 -12.93
CA ARG A 224 11.04 0.11 -12.03
C ARG A 224 9.72 -0.52 -12.52
N MET A 225 8.80 0.28 -13.05
CA MET A 225 7.57 -0.22 -13.67
C MET A 225 7.84 -1.08 -14.91
N CYS A 226 8.71 -0.61 -15.81
CA CYS A 226 9.14 -1.39 -16.97
C CYS A 226 9.84 -2.69 -16.56
N PHE A 227 10.65 -2.66 -15.50
CA PHE A 227 11.23 -3.86 -14.92
C PHE A 227 10.15 -4.86 -14.48
N TRP A 228 9.14 -4.44 -13.69
CA TRP A 228 8.06 -5.33 -13.25
C TRP A 228 7.31 -5.96 -14.42
N MET A 229 7.00 -5.18 -15.45
CA MET A 229 6.32 -5.68 -16.65
C MET A 229 7.14 -6.74 -17.37
N SER A 230 8.44 -6.50 -17.57
CA SER A 230 9.35 -7.47 -18.19
C SER A 230 9.50 -8.72 -17.34
N ARG A 231 9.62 -8.55 -16.02
CA ARG A 231 9.74 -9.67 -15.08
C ARG A 231 8.51 -10.57 -15.08
N LEU A 232 7.30 -10.00 -15.11
CA LEU A 232 6.05 -10.75 -15.20
C LEU A 232 5.98 -11.57 -16.49
N LYS A 233 6.44 -11.02 -17.62
CA LYS A 233 6.53 -11.76 -18.90
C LYS A 233 7.52 -12.91 -18.83
N GLU A 234 8.70 -12.69 -18.25
CA GLU A 234 9.70 -13.75 -18.07
C GLU A 234 9.20 -14.89 -17.18
N ILE A 235 8.50 -14.56 -16.09
CA ILE A 235 7.87 -15.57 -15.23
C ILE A 235 6.87 -16.38 -16.06
N ALA A 236 6.03 -15.71 -16.86
CA ALA A 236 5.05 -16.38 -17.71
C ALA A 236 5.68 -17.30 -18.76
N GLU A 237 6.80 -16.90 -19.37
CA GLU A 237 7.55 -17.72 -20.32
C GLU A 237 8.18 -18.94 -19.63
N ALA A 238 8.75 -18.75 -18.43
CA ALA A 238 9.39 -19.82 -17.67
C ALA A 238 8.42 -20.89 -17.15
N THR A 239 7.14 -20.53 -16.98
CA THR A 239 6.08 -21.42 -16.48
C THR A 239 5.15 -21.96 -17.57
N GLN A 240 5.29 -21.48 -18.81
CA GLN A 240 4.53 -21.99 -19.95
C GLN A 240 4.76 -23.50 -20.15
N GLY A 241 3.68 -24.26 -20.32
CA GLY A 241 3.69 -25.72 -20.43
C GLY A 241 3.88 -26.47 -19.10
N LYS A 242 4.15 -25.77 -17.98
CA LYS A 242 4.19 -26.34 -16.63
C LYS A 242 2.96 -25.95 -15.82
N ASP A 243 2.58 -24.69 -15.90
CA ASP A 243 1.39 -24.11 -15.26
C ASP A 243 0.87 -22.95 -16.14
N ASP A 244 0.00 -23.31 -17.09
CA ASP A 244 -0.49 -22.37 -18.10
C ASP A 244 -1.44 -21.30 -17.54
N ASP A 245 -2.24 -21.64 -16.51
CA ASP A 245 -3.10 -20.67 -15.81
C ASP A 245 -2.27 -19.61 -15.10
N PHE A 246 -1.22 -20.05 -14.39
CA PHE A 246 -0.28 -19.14 -13.75
C PHE A 246 0.46 -18.26 -14.76
N ALA A 247 0.91 -18.86 -15.87
CA ALA A 247 1.57 -18.12 -16.96
C ALA A 247 0.63 -17.06 -17.58
N GLU A 248 -0.64 -17.39 -17.79
CA GLU A 248 -1.64 -16.47 -18.33
C GLU A 248 -1.91 -15.31 -17.38
N LYS A 249 -2.06 -15.57 -16.07
CA LYS A 249 -2.20 -14.52 -15.05
C LYS A 249 -1.01 -13.57 -15.03
N CYS A 250 0.21 -14.09 -15.16
CA CYS A 250 1.41 -13.26 -15.21
C CYS A 250 1.43 -12.36 -16.46
N ARG A 251 1.07 -12.89 -17.64
CA ARG A 251 0.91 -12.08 -18.86
C ARG A 251 -0.17 -11.01 -18.71
N TRP A 252 -1.31 -11.38 -18.12
CA TRP A 252 -2.42 -10.46 -17.87
C TRP A 252 -1.98 -9.30 -16.96
N CYS A 253 -1.26 -9.58 -15.86
CA CYS A 253 -0.69 -8.57 -14.97
C CYS A 253 0.25 -7.60 -15.71
N ALA A 254 1.14 -8.14 -16.55
CA ALA A 254 2.08 -7.33 -17.32
C ALA A 254 1.34 -6.40 -18.29
N ASN A 255 0.29 -6.91 -18.95
CA ASN A 255 -0.54 -6.13 -19.86
C ASN A 255 -1.35 -5.06 -19.12
N LEU A 256 -1.89 -5.38 -17.94
CA LEU A 256 -2.68 -4.43 -17.15
C LEU A 256 -1.85 -3.21 -16.73
N LEU A 257 -0.59 -3.41 -16.31
CA LEU A 257 0.32 -2.30 -16.01
C LEU A 257 0.59 -1.42 -17.23
N GLY A 258 0.78 -2.02 -18.41
CA GLY A 258 1.05 -1.29 -19.65
C GLY A 258 -0.18 -0.63 -20.29
N GLN A 259 -1.38 -1.16 -20.05
CA GLN A 259 -2.61 -0.68 -20.68
C GLN A 259 -2.93 0.77 -20.31
N TRP A 260 -2.50 1.22 -19.14
CA TRP A 260 -2.74 2.59 -18.68
C TRP A 260 -2.00 3.64 -19.52
N ASP A 261 -0.82 3.33 -20.07
CA ASP A 261 -0.13 4.22 -21.01
C ASP A 261 -1.00 4.46 -22.25
N CYS A 262 -1.56 3.40 -22.83
CA CYS A 262 -2.45 3.51 -24.00
C CYS A 262 -3.76 4.23 -23.67
N THR A 263 -4.35 3.94 -22.49
CA THR A 263 -5.68 4.45 -22.11
C THR A 263 -5.63 5.94 -21.76
N MET A 264 -4.55 6.39 -21.14
CA MET A 264 -4.41 7.77 -20.64
C MET A 264 -3.67 8.69 -21.62
N GLY A 265 -3.40 8.23 -22.85
CA GLY A 265 -2.72 9.03 -23.88
C GLY A 265 -1.22 9.21 -23.67
N GLY A 266 -0.59 8.34 -22.87
CA GLY A 266 0.85 8.26 -22.76
C GLY A 266 1.46 7.94 -24.12
N ARG A 267 2.42 8.73 -24.56
CA ARG A 267 3.10 8.51 -25.85
C ARG A 267 3.67 7.09 -25.84
N THR A 268 3.16 6.25 -26.73
CA THR A 268 3.89 5.08 -27.18
C THR A 268 5.21 5.56 -27.72
N ALA A 269 6.30 5.28 -27.01
CA ALA A 269 7.63 5.41 -27.58
C ALA A 269 7.73 4.32 -28.66
N GLU A 270 7.63 4.74 -29.92
CA GLU A 270 8.21 4.01 -31.05
C GLU A 270 9.74 3.95 -30.91
#